data_AF-A0A913XC59-F1
#
_entry.id   AF-A0A913XC59-F1
#
_cell.length_a   1.000
_cell.length_b   1.000
_cell.length_c   1.000
_cell.angle_alpha   90.00
_cell.angle_beta   90.00
_cell.angle_gamma   90.00
#
_symmetry.space_group_name_H-M   'P 1'
#
loop_
_entity.id
_entity.type
_entity.pdbx_description
1 polymer ?
#
loop_
_entity_poly.entity_id
_entity_poly.type
_entity_poly.pdbx_seq_one_letter_code
_entity_poly.pdbx_strand_id
1 'polypeptide(L)'
;MLKITMGMLGEFEYDTVYNENEVPAVAWALYVCFLVINCIILMNLLVGLAVDDIKGVQEKAALRRLAMQVDLVLDVEKALPAILRRRFATQREVVYPNKIKYCSIWSFWNTRTTSPARTINEAMNPEKTPIEKLQRQQDNLKDEVTHLNLKLKSVLQHTTQLEIMMKAMMKHHGVSVEDEQKGEDDE
;
A
#
# COMPACT_ATOMS: atom_id res chain seq x y z
N MET A 1 -11.88 43.01 -9.00
CA MET A 1 -11.89 41.88 -8.06
C MET A 1 -12.18 40.54 -8.75
N LEU A 2 -13.36 40.36 -9.39
CA LEU A 2 -13.72 39.08 -10.03
C LEU A 2 -12.69 38.56 -11.05
N LYS A 3 -12.12 39.43 -11.89
CA LYS A 3 -11.06 39.05 -12.85
C LYS A 3 -9.80 38.48 -12.20
N ILE A 4 -9.43 38.98 -11.01
CA ILE A 4 -8.28 38.45 -10.26
C ILE A 4 -8.62 37.09 -9.67
N THR A 5 -9.86 36.89 -9.20
CA THR A 5 -10.34 35.60 -8.70
C THR A 5 -10.41 34.54 -9.79
N MET A 6 -10.92 34.86 -10.99
CA MET A 6 -10.84 33.97 -12.16
C MET A 6 -9.39 33.67 -12.55
N GLY A 7 -8.51 34.68 -12.54
CA GLY A 7 -7.08 34.48 -12.75
C GLY A 7 -6.42 33.58 -11.70
N MET A 8 -6.87 33.61 -10.43
CA MET A 8 -6.43 32.65 -9.42
C MET A 8 -6.95 31.24 -9.69
N LEU A 9 -8.13 31.07 -10.29
CA LEU A 9 -8.67 29.77 -10.68
C LEU A 9 -8.01 29.21 -11.96
N GLY A 10 -7.14 29.98 -12.62
CA GLY A 10 -6.46 29.60 -13.86
C GLY A 10 -7.17 30.02 -15.13
N GLU A 11 -8.28 30.76 -15.02
CA GLU A 11 -9.01 31.31 -16.17
C GLU A 11 -8.46 32.70 -16.51
N PHE A 12 -7.75 32.80 -17.64
CA PHE A 12 -7.15 34.06 -18.11
C PHE A 12 -7.73 34.48 -19.46
N GLU A 13 -8.48 35.57 -19.47
CA GLU A 13 -8.91 36.25 -20.69
C GLU A 13 -7.82 37.23 -21.13
N TYR A 14 -6.94 36.76 -22.00
CA TYR A 14 -5.78 37.52 -22.48
C TYR A 14 -6.07 38.31 -23.76
N ASP A 15 -6.81 37.69 -24.69
CA ASP A 15 -7.08 38.21 -26.03
C ASP A 15 -7.87 39.53 -25.97
N THR A 16 -8.89 39.59 -25.12
CA THR A 16 -9.78 40.76 -24.98
C THR A 16 -9.14 41.95 -24.25
N VAL A 17 -8.03 41.76 -23.52
CA VAL A 17 -7.42 42.80 -22.69
C VAL A 17 -6.16 43.37 -23.33
N TYR A 18 -5.31 42.51 -23.88
CA TYR A 18 -3.97 42.88 -24.35
C TYR A 18 -3.81 42.89 -25.87
N ASN A 19 -4.69 42.22 -26.63
CA ASN A 19 -4.61 42.17 -28.10
C ASN A 19 -5.37 43.33 -28.77
N GLU A 20 -6.45 43.82 -28.12
CA GLU A 20 -7.25 44.95 -28.64
C GLU A 20 -6.71 46.34 -28.24
N ASN A 21 -5.77 46.42 -27.29
CA ASN A 21 -5.26 47.69 -26.75
C ASN A 21 -3.74 47.82 -26.95
N GLU A 22 -3.26 49.00 -27.35
CA GLU A 22 -1.83 49.32 -27.31
C GLU A 22 -1.36 49.42 -25.85
N VAL A 23 -0.76 48.33 -25.37
CA VAL A 23 -0.29 48.19 -23.99
C VAL A 23 1.23 48.43 -23.88
N PRO A 24 1.70 49.20 -22.90
CA PRO A 24 3.13 49.38 -22.65
C PRO A 24 3.86 48.05 -22.38
N ALA A 25 5.12 47.95 -22.79
CA ALA A 25 5.98 46.78 -22.52
C ALA A 25 6.07 46.41 -21.02
N VAL A 26 5.90 47.39 -20.13
CA VAL A 26 5.88 47.16 -18.67
C VAL A 26 4.65 46.33 -18.24
N ALA A 27 3.50 46.51 -18.90
CA ALA A 27 2.28 45.75 -18.58
C ALA A 27 2.45 44.26 -18.92
N TRP A 28 3.16 43.96 -20.01
CA TRP A 28 3.56 42.60 -20.38
C TRP A 28 4.41 41.92 -19.31
N ALA A 29 5.42 42.63 -18.81
CA ALA A 29 6.30 42.11 -17.76
C ALA A 29 5.53 41.85 -16.45
N LEU A 30 4.64 42.76 -16.07
CA LEU A 30 3.79 42.60 -14.88
C LEU A 30 2.80 41.44 -15.01
N TYR A 31 2.23 41.23 -16.21
CA TYR A 31 1.33 40.13 -16.48
C TYR A 31 2.03 38.76 -16.36
N VAL A 32 3.22 38.62 -16.96
CA VAL A 32 4.01 37.38 -16.84
C VAL A 32 4.38 37.11 -15.38
N CYS A 33 4.81 38.13 -14.64
CA CYS A 33 5.10 38.00 -13.20
C CYS A 33 3.86 37.55 -12.41
N PHE A 34 2.69 38.14 -12.70
CA PHE A 34 1.42 37.76 -12.09
C PHE A 34 1.02 36.31 -12.38
N LEU A 35 1.23 35.81 -13.61
CA LEU A 35 0.99 34.40 -13.95
C LEU A 35 1.88 33.45 -13.16
N VAL A 36 3.19 33.74 -13.06
CA VAL A 36 4.12 32.90 -12.29
C VAL A 36 3.72 32.85 -10.81
N ILE A 37 3.39 34.00 -10.22
CA ILE A 37 3.00 34.06 -8.81
C ILE A 37 1.68 33.30 -8.58
N ASN A 38 0.63 33.57 -9.36
CA ASN A 38 -0.69 32.98 -9.11
C ASN A 38 -0.80 31.52 -9.52
N CYS A 39 -0.34 31.13 -10.71
CA CYS A 39 -0.49 29.75 -11.18
C CYS A 39 0.51 28.81 -10.53
N ILE A 40 1.74 29.25 -10.28
CA ILE A 40 2.82 28.35 -9.88
C ILE A 40 3.06 28.46 -8.38
N ILE A 41 3.18 29.66 -7.83
CA ILE A 41 3.55 29.80 -6.41
C ILE A 41 2.33 29.61 -5.51
N LEU A 42 1.22 30.31 -5.77
CA LEU A 42 0.04 30.26 -4.90
C LEU A 42 -0.65 28.90 -4.89
N MET A 43 -0.86 28.26 -6.05
CA MET A 43 -1.49 26.94 -6.11
C MET A 43 -0.67 25.89 -5.37
N ASN A 44 0.66 25.88 -5.57
CA ASN A 44 1.53 24.92 -4.90
C ASN A 44 1.61 25.18 -3.39
N LEU A 45 1.58 26.43 -2.95
CA LEU A 45 1.56 26.79 -1.53
C LEU A 45 0.23 26.41 -0.85
N LEU A 46 -0.90 26.72 -1.48
CA LEU A 46 -2.23 26.43 -0.93
C LEU A 46 -2.48 24.93 -0.86
N VAL A 47 -2.11 24.18 -1.90
CA VAL A 47 -2.21 22.72 -1.89
C VAL A 47 -1.22 22.12 -0.88
N GLY A 48 0.00 22.66 -0.79
CA GLY A 48 1.00 22.23 0.19
C GLY A 48 0.53 22.39 1.64
N LEU A 49 -0.02 23.56 1.99
CA LEU A 49 -0.59 23.82 3.32
C LEU A 49 -1.83 22.98 3.59
N ALA A 50 -2.76 22.89 2.63
CA ALA A 50 -3.97 22.09 2.80
C ALA A 50 -3.66 20.59 2.98
N VAL A 51 -2.63 20.08 2.29
CA VAL A 51 -2.18 18.70 2.40
C VAL A 51 -1.44 18.44 3.73
N ASP A 52 -0.72 19.42 4.26
CA ASP A 52 -0.10 19.30 5.58
C ASP A 52 -1.16 19.31 6.70
N ASP A 53 -2.11 20.24 6.61
CA ASP A 53 -3.24 20.36 7.53
C ASP A 53 -4.11 19.09 7.52
N ILE A 54 -4.44 18.55 6.34
CA ILE A 54 -5.29 17.35 6.26
C ILE A 54 -4.59 16.11 6.81
N LYS A 55 -3.25 15.97 6.64
CA LYS A 55 -2.49 14.84 7.19
C LYS A 55 -2.50 14.88 8.72
N GLY A 56 -2.22 16.04 9.31
CA GLY A 56 -2.25 16.22 10.77
C GLY A 56 -3.66 16.00 11.37
N VAL A 57 -4.70 16.40 10.65
CA VAL A 57 -6.09 16.14 11.04
C VAL A 57 -6.45 14.67 10.89
N GLN A 58 -6.02 13.98 9.82
CA GLN A 58 -6.37 12.58 9.57
C GLN A 58 -5.84 11.64 10.67
N GLU A 59 -4.61 11.85 11.15
CA GLU A 59 -4.03 11.08 12.25
C GLU A 59 -4.85 11.24 13.55
N LYS A 60 -5.25 12.48 13.85
CA LYS A 60 -6.04 12.80 15.04
C LYS A 60 -7.54 12.49 14.87
N ALA A 61 -8.04 12.40 13.64
CA ALA A 61 -9.45 12.22 13.34
C ALA A 61 -9.97 10.86 13.77
N ALA A 62 -9.16 9.80 13.68
CA ALA A 62 -9.54 8.47 14.14
C ALA A 62 -9.82 8.46 15.66
N LEU A 63 -8.90 9.03 16.45
CA LEU A 63 -9.05 9.19 17.90
C LEU A 63 -10.19 10.16 18.24
N ARG A 64 -10.29 11.29 17.54
CA ARG A 64 -11.36 12.28 17.73
C ARG A 64 -12.73 11.67 17.45
N ARG A 65 -12.85 10.79 16.44
CA ARG A 65 -14.08 10.07 16.11
C ARG A 65 -14.47 9.12 17.25
N LEU A 66 -13.51 8.38 17.79
CA LEU A 66 -13.76 7.48 18.93
C LEU A 66 -14.16 8.26 20.19
N ALA A 67 -13.45 9.35 20.49
CA ALA A 67 -13.79 10.24 21.61
C ALA A 67 -15.21 10.80 21.47
N MET A 68 -15.60 11.26 20.29
CA MET A 68 -16.95 11.77 20.03
C MET A 68 -18.03 10.70 20.20
N GLN A 69 -17.75 9.45 19.80
CA GLN A 69 -18.66 8.33 20.05
C GLN A 69 -18.81 8.04 21.55
N VAL A 70 -17.70 8.06 22.30
CA VAL A 70 -17.70 7.87 23.75
C VAL A 70 -18.47 9.00 24.44
N ASP A 71 -18.22 10.25 24.08
CA ASP A 71 -18.93 11.42 24.62
C ASP A 71 -20.44 11.30 24.40
N LEU A 72 -20.86 10.96 23.17
CA LEU A 72 -22.28 10.74 22.85
C LEU A 72 -22.89 9.61 23.69
N VAL A 73 -22.18 8.48 23.85
CA VAL A 73 -22.66 7.34 24.65
C VAL A 73 -22.78 7.73 26.12
N LEU A 74 -21.81 8.48 26.66
CA LEU A 74 -21.83 8.95 28.04
C LEU A 74 -22.97 9.95 28.30
N ASP A 75 -23.24 10.85 27.36
CA ASP A 75 -24.35 11.79 27.47
C ASP A 75 -25.71 11.07 27.43
N VAL A 76 -25.84 10.07 26.57
CA VAL A 76 -27.03 9.19 26.54
C VAL A 76 -27.15 8.38 27.82
N GLU A 77 -26.06 7.83 28.35
CA GLU A 77 -26.06 7.07 29.61
C GLU A 77 -26.47 7.94 30.81
N LYS A 78 -26.02 9.20 30.85
CA LYS A 78 -26.42 10.17 31.89
C LYS A 78 -27.89 10.57 31.77
N ALA A 79 -28.41 10.69 30.56
CA ALA A 79 -29.81 11.03 30.31
C ALA A 79 -30.78 9.86 30.56
N LEU A 80 -30.28 8.62 30.62
CA LEU A 80 -31.11 7.42 30.83
C LEU A 80 -31.53 7.25 32.31
N PRO A 81 -32.82 7.00 32.60
CA PRO A 81 -33.30 6.78 33.96
C PRO A 81 -32.72 5.49 34.56
N ALA A 82 -32.52 5.49 35.88
CA ALA A 82 -31.83 4.43 36.63
C ALA A 82 -32.41 3.01 36.41
N ILE A 83 -33.70 2.92 36.08
CA ILE A 83 -34.39 1.66 35.76
C ILE A 83 -33.87 1.05 34.45
N LEU A 84 -33.67 1.88 33.41
CA LEU A 84 -33.10 1.42 32.14
C LEU A 84 -31.62 1.12 32.29
N ARG A 85 -30.88 1.96 33.02
CA ARG A 85 -29.44 1.75 33.27
C ARG A 85 -29.17 0.41 33.96
N ARG A 86 -30.00 0.04 34.95
CA ARG A 86 -29.89 -1.25 35.66
C ARG A 86 -30.31 -2.45 34.81
N ARG A 87 -31.22 -2.26 33.85
CA ARG A 87 -31.72 -3.32 32.96
C ARG A 87 -30.80 -3.58 31.75
N PHE A 88 -30.13 -2.54 31.24
CA PHE A 88 -29.25 -2.62 30.07
C PHE A 88 -27.76 -2.76 30.41
N ALA A 89 -27.36 -2.62 31.68
CA ALA A 89 -25.98 -2.86 32.12
C ALA A 89 -25.58 -4.33 31.99
N THR A 90 -25.17 -4.74 30.79
CA THR A 90 -24.58 -6.05 30.53
C THR A 90 -23.07 -5.93 30.68
N GLN A 91 -22.51 -6.40 31.80
CA GLN A 91 -21.06 -6.27 32.07
C GLN A 91 -20.18 -7.30 31.36
N ARG A 92 -20.77 -8.36 30.80
CA ARG A 92 -20.02 -9.45 30.17
C ARG A 92 -20.72 -9.89 28.90
N GLU A 93 -20.06 -9.69 27.76
CA GLU A 93 -20.49 -10.19 26.46
C GLU A 93 -19.56 -11.33 26.03
N VAL A 94 -20.10 -12.54 25.83
CA VAL A 94 -19.33 -13.69 25.34
C VAL A 94 -19.60 -13.83 23.85
N VAL A 95 -18.62 -13.43 23.03
CA VAL A 95 -18.68 -13.50 21.57
C VAL A 95 -18.12 -14.84 21.10
N TYR A 96 -18.92 -15.60 20.33
CA TYR A 96 -18.49 -16.86 19.74
C TYR A 96 -18.21 -16.66 18.24
N PRO A 97 -16.93 -16.66 17.80
CA PRO A 97 -16.56 -16.30 16.43
C PRO A 97 -17.09 -17.25 15.36
N ASN A 98 -17.43 -18.49 15.73
CA ASN A 98 -17.87 -19.54 14.79
C ASN A 98 -19.33 -19.95 14.95
N LYS A 99 -20.15 -19.16 15.65
CA LYS A 99 -21.59 -19.41 15.77
C LYS A 99 -22.39 -18.38 14.98
N ILE A 100 -22.90 -18.81 13.83
CA ILE A 100 -23.88 -18.04 13.05
C ILE A 100 -25.19 -18.07 13.85
N LYS A 101 -25.63 -16.92 14.38
CA LYS A 101 -26.99 -16.80 14.92
C LYS A 101 -27.97 -16.69 13.75
N TYR A 102 -29.09 -17.41 13.82
CA TYR A 102 -30.20 -17.26 12.87
C TYR A 102 -30.70 -15.81 12.89
N CYS A 103 -30.54 -15.10 11.78
CA CYS A 103 -30.96 -13.72 11.62
C CYS A 103 -32.47 -13.64 11.42
N SER A 104 -33.21 -13.22 12.45
CA SER A 104 -34.54 -12.64 12.25
C SER A 104 -34.40 -11.23 11.65
N ILE A 105 -35.49 -10.70 11.11
CA ILE A 105 -35.64 -9.42 10.38
C ILE A 105 -35.02 -8.22 11.12
N TRP A 106 -34.85 -8.33 12.44
CA TRP A 106 -34.18 -7.35 13.30
C TRP A 106 -32.64 -7.26 13.11
N SER A 107 -32.00 -8.32 12.61
CA SER A 107 -30.55 -8.33 12.30
C SER A 107 -30.18 -7.31 11.23
N PHE A 108 -31.10 -6.99 10.31
CA PHE A 108 -30.88 -6.03 9.24
C PHE A 108 -30.66 -4.61 9.77
N TRP A 109 -31.36 -4.22 10.83
CA TRP A 109 -31.23 -2.88 11.43
C TRP A 109 -30.00 -2.75 12.34
N ASN A 110 -29.56 -3.85 12.97
CA ASN A 110 -28.44 -3.83 13.93
C ASN A 110 -27.06 -4.09 13.30
N THR A 111 -26.97 -4.32 11.98
CA THR A 111 -25.71 -4.63 11.25
C THR A 111 -24.88 -3.37 10.91
N ARG A 112 -25.36 -2.16 11.23
CA ARG A 112 -24.56 -0.92 11.05
C ARG A 112 -23.52 -0.69 12.15
N THR A 113 -23.57 -1.42 13.26
CA THR A 113 -22.44 -1.49 14.19
C THR A 113 -21.48 -2.54 13.63
N THR A 114 -20.31 -2.08 13.22
CA THR A 114 -19.18 -2.92 12.77
C THR A 114 -19.12 -4.21 13.58
N SER A 115 -19.37 -5.34 12.91
CA SER A 115 -19.40 -6.67 13.54
C SER A 115 -18.19 -6.86 14.47
N PRO A 116 -18.39 -7.09 15.79
CA PRO A 116 -17.30 -7.30 16.74
C PRO A 116 -16.35 -8.43 16.31
N ALA A 117 -16.87 -9.40 15.56
CA ALA A 117 -16.10 -10.51 15.02
C ALA A 117 -15.00 -10.07 14.03
N ARG A 118 -15.22 -8.99 13.25
CA ARG A 118 -14.22 -8.47 12.31
C ARG A 118 -13.06 -7.80 13.04
N THR A 119 -13.35 -6.89 13.96
CA THR A 119 -12.32 -6.16 14.72
C THR A 119 -11.46 -7.09 15.59
N ILE A 120 -12.08 -8.15 16.14
CA ILE A 120 -11.36 -9.18 16.92
C ILE A 120 -10.53 -10.09 16.00
N ASN A 121 -11.03 -10.45 14.81
CA ASN A 121 -10.25 -11.25 13.86
C ASN A 121 -9.03 -10.49 13.31
N GLU A 122 -9.19 -9.18 13.10
CA GLU A 122 -8.14 -8.26 12.63
C GLU A 122 -7.09 -7.99 13.72
N ALA A 123 -7.50 -7.90 15.00
CA ALA A 123 -6.57 -7.82 16.13
C ALA A 123 -5.85 -9.15 16.43
N MET A 124 -6.47 -10.28 16.13
CA MET A 124 -5.89 -11.62 16.36
C MET A 124 -4.96 -12.06 15.22
N ASN A 125 -5.15 -11.51 14.01
CA ASN A 125 -4.25 -11.66 12.86
C ASN A 125 -3.81 -10.27 12.39
N PRO A 126 -2.92 -9.57 13.13
CA PRO A 126 -2.38 -8.30 12.65
C PRO A 126 -1.79 -8.56 11.26
N GLU A 127 -2.20 -7.72 10.29
CA GLU A 127 -1.77 -7.86 8.91
C GLU A 127 -0.24 -7.93 8.88
N LYS A 128 0.31 -9.08 8.45
CA LYS A 128 1.76 -9.32 8.45
C LYS A 128 2.44 -8.12 7.82
N THR A 129 3.30 -7.45 8.61
CA THR A 129 3.98 -6.23 8.16
C THR A 129 4.65 -6.48 6.81
N PRO A 130 4.74 -5.48 5.91
CA PRO A 130 5.38 -5.65 4.61
C PRO A 130 6.78 -6.31 4.70
N ILE A 131 7.48 -6.04 5.80
CA ILE A 131 8.80 -6.61 6.11
C ILE A 131 8.72 -8.13 6.38
N GLU A 132 7.71 -8.62 7.09
CA GLU A 132 7.54 -10.06 7.34
C GLU A 132 7.16 -10.82 6.05
N LYS A 133 6.37 -10.21 5.16
CA LYS A 133 6.06 -10.77 3.84
C LYS A 133 7.33 -10.89 2.98
N LEU A 134 8.17 -9.83 2.97
CA LEU A 134 9.45 -9.83 2.27
C LEU A 134 10.42 -10.88 2.81
N GLN A 135 10.51 -11.01 4.14
CA GLN A 135 11.39 -11.99 4.78
C GLN A 135 11.02 -13.43 4.39
N ARG A 136 9.72 -13.75 4.38
CA ARG A 136 9.24 -15.08 3.92
C ARG A 136 9.51 -15.33 2.44
N GLN A 137 9.41 -14.31 1.60
CA GLN A 137 9.75 -14.47 0.17
C GLN A 137 11.25 -14.73 -0.01
N GLN A 138 12.09 -14.09 0.80
CA GLN A 138 13.53 -14.28 0.76
C GLN A 138 13.95 -15.66 1.27
N ASP A 139 13.29 -16.17 2.32
CA ASP A 139 13.50 -17.52 2.83
C ASP A 139 13.09 -18.59 1.79
N ASN A 140 11.90 -18.44 1.18
CA ASN A 140 11.45 -19.37 0.14
C ASN A 140 12.37 -19.40 -1.09
N LEU A 141 12.87 -18.23 -1.51
CA LEU A 141 13.80 -18.12 -2.64
C LEU A 141 15.14 -18.79 -2.32
N LYS A 142 15.63 -18.64 -1.09
CA LYS A 142 16.87 -19.29 -0.64
C LYS A 142 16.76 -20.81 -0.73
N ASP A 143 15.66 -21.38 -0.24
CA ASP A 143 15.41 -22.82 -0.31
C ASP A 143 15.37 -23.31 -1.76
N GLU A 144 14.70 -22.57 -2.66
CA GLU A 144 14.64 -22.93 -4.08
C GLU A 144 16.01 -22.90 -4.76
N VAL A 145 16.85 -21.91 -4.46
CA VAL A 145 18.23 -21.82 -4.95
C VAL A 145 19.09 -22.98 -4.45
N THR A 146 18.93 -23.39 -3.19
CA THR A 146 19.66 -24.56 -2.67
C THR A 146 19.25 -25.84 -3.38
N HIS A 147 17.95 -26.02 -3.63
CA HIS A 147 17.43 -27.17 -4.34
C HIS A 147 17.87 -27.21 -5.81
N LEU A 148 17.92 -26.06 -6.48
CA LEU A 148 18.46 -25.94 -7.83
C LEU A 148 19.96 -26.29 -7.89
N ASN A 149 20.75 -25.83 -6.92
CA ASN A 149 22.17 -26.20 -6.83
C ASN A 149 22.37 -27.71 -6.68
N LEU A 150 21.54 -28.37 -5.86
CA LEU A 150 21.59 -29.83 -5.70
C LEU A 150 21.24 -30.55 -7.00
N LYS A 151 20.20 -30.09 -7.71
CA LYS A 151 19.82 -30.64 -9.02
C LYS A 151 20.90 -30.42 -10.09
N LEU A 152 21.52 -29.25 -10.12
CA LEU A 152 22.63 -28.99 -11.04
C LEU A 152 23.80 -29.92 -10.77
N LYS A 153 24.13 -30.13 -9.48
CA LYS A 153 25.19 -31.07 -9.09
C LYS A 153 24.88 -32.49 -9.53
N SER A 154 23.64 -32.95 -9.40
CA SER A 154 23.25 -34.28 -9.90
C SER A 154 23.31 -34.39 -11.43
N VAL A 155 22.94 -33.34 -12.15
CA VAL A 155 23.03 -33.32 -13.62
C VAL A 155 24.48 -33.39 -14.09
N LEU A 156 25.40 -32.63 -13.46
CA LEU A 156 26.83 -32.69 -13.77
C LEU A 156 27.42 -34.08 -13.50
N GLN A 157 26.93 -34.78 -12.47
CA GLN A 157 27.31 -36.18 -12.22
C GLN A 157 26.82 -37.12 -13.33
N HIS A 158 25.62 -36.91 -13.86
CA HIS A 158 25.13 -37.69 -15.00
C HIS A 158 25.93 -37.42 -16.28
N THR A 159 26.29 -36.17 -16.58
CA THR A 159 27.07 -35.85 -17.79
C THR A 159 28.47 -36.47 -17.74
N THR A 160 29.15 -36.42 -16.59
CA THR A 160 30.47 -37.06 -16.41
C THR A 160 30.39 -38.58 -16.52
N GLN A 161 29.35 -39.21 -15.97
CA GLN A 161 29.13 -40.65 -16.16
C GLN A 161 28.86 -41.02 -17.62
N LEU A 162 28.07 -40.21 -18.33
CA LEU A 162 27.82 -40.42 -19.76
C LEU A 162 29.10 -40.28 -20.59
N GLU A 163 29.97 -39.32 -20.27
CA GLU A 163 31.26 -39.15 -20.93
C GLU A 163 32.15 -40.39 -20.75
N ILE A 164 32.25 -40.92 -19.53
CA ILE A 164 33.03 -42.14 -19.25
C ILE A 164 32.45 -43.35 -19.97
N MET A 165 31.12 -43.51 -19.94
CA MET A 165 30.43 -44.61 -20.63
C MET A 165 30.61 -44.52 -22.15
N MET A 166 30.50 -43.32 -22.72
CA MET A 166 30.72 -43.05 -24.14
C MET A 166 32.17 -43.34 -24.54
N LYS A 167 33.16 -42.90 -23.75
CA LYS A 167 34.57 -43.20 -23.98
C LYS A 167 34.87 -44.70 -23.91
N ALA A 168 34.24 -45.43 -22.97
CA ALA A 168 34.35 -46.88 -22.87
C ALA A 168 33.70 -47.60 -24.07
N MET A 169 32.53 -47.13 -24.53
CA MET A 169 31.83 -47.69 -25.69
C MET A 169 32.61 -47.45 -26.98
N MET A 170 33.17 -46.25 -27.18
CA MET A 170 34.02 -45.90 -28.31
C MET A 170 35.29 -46.77 -28.37
N LYS A 171 35.91 -47.02 -27.20
CA LYS A 171 37.05 -47.93 -27.08
C LYS A 171 36.69 -49.39 -27.41
N HIS A 172 35.49 -49.85 -27.03
CA HIS A 172 35.01 -51.20 -27.35
C HIS A 172 34.67 -51.39 -28.84
N HIS A 173 34.28 -50.32 -29.55
CA HIS A 173 33.99 -50.36 -30.99
C HIS A 173 35.20 -50.05 -31.89
N GLY A 174 36.41 -49.96 -31.33
CA GLY A 174 37.64 -49.80 -32.10
C GLY A 174 37.85 -48.42 -32.72
N VAL A 175 37.15 -47.39 -32.23
CA VAL A 175 37.38 -46.00 -32.64
C VAL A 175 38.42 -45.39 -31.70
N SER A 176 39.58 -45.03 -32.25
CA SER A 176 40.65 -44.33 -31.52
C SER A 176 40.19 -42.91 -31.21
N VAL A 177 39.85 -42.65 -29.94
CA VAL A 177 39.70 -41.29 -29.43
C VAL A 177 41.07 -40.87 -28.93
N GLU A 178 41.70 -39.96 -29.67
CA GLU A 178 42.93 -39.29 -29.23
C GLU A 178 42.64 -38.61 -27.89
N ASP A 179 43.46 -38.92 -26.89
CA ASP A 179 43.44 -38.20 -25.63
C ASP A 179 43.95 -36.78 -25.91
N GLU A 180 43.04 -35.80 -25.94
CA GLU A 180 43.48 -34.40 -25.82
C GLU A 180 44.16 -34.25 -24.46
N GLN A 181 45.48 -34.20 -24.54
CA GLN A 181 46.39 -33.94 -23.44
C GLN A 181 46.03 -32.57 -22.88
N LYS A 182 45.33 -32.58 -21.74
CA LYS A 182 45.04 -31.38 -20.97
C LYS A 182 46.38 -30.78 -20.56
N GLY A 183 46.76 -29.70 -21.24
CA GLY A 183 47.85 -28.84 -20.83
C GLY A 183 47.63 -28.43 -19.38
N GLU A 184 48.58 -28.85 -18.57
CA GLU A 184 48.94 -28.26 -17.30
C GLU A 184 49.26 -26.79 -17.56
N ASP A 185 48.53 -25.88 -16.91
CA ASP A 185 49.02 -24.53 -16.60
C ASP A 185 48.30 -24.10 -15.31
N ASP A 186 49.07 -24.17 -14.24
CA ASP A 186 48.84 -23.50 -12.96
C ASP A 186 48.92 -21.97 -13.17
N GLU A 187 47.87 -21.24 -12.76
CA GLU A 187 47.92 -20.00 -11.94
C GLU A 187 46.51 -19.55 -11.51
#